data_AF-A0AAD5TKK0-F1
#
_entry.id   AF-A0AAD5TKK0-F1
#
_cell.length_a   1.000
_cell.length_b   1.000
_cell.length_c   1.000
_cell.angle_alpha   90.00
_cell.angle_beta   90.00
_cell.angle_gamma   90.00
#
_symmetry.space_group_name_H-M   'P 1'
#
loop_
_entity.id
_entity.type
_entity.pdbx_description
1 polymer ?
#
loop_
_entity_poly.entity_id
_entity_poly.type
_entity_poly.pdbx_seq_one_letter_code
_entity_poly.pdbx_strand_id
1 'polypeptide(L)'
;MSKPSTPKTRSPLSTKFNPADALFYTGVTHCVLPLLLPTLRNPLVSLIRGGYFNGLSKVVSAPTALLFAQSNAFWFTVTGVAFTIAGRALQCYVRDVGALSPRPVRIPRGIAWALIALGAVGAAATPVSGFVLLLAQGSWMLTWESKPVGKDA
;
A
#
# COMPACT_ATOMS: atom_id res chain seq x y z
N MET A 1 -49.00 16.97 9.68
CA MET A 1 -48.24 15.92 8.95
C MET A 1 -46.91 16.51 8.53
N SER A 2 -45.82 16.16 9.22
CA SER A 2 -44.46 16.57 8.85
C SER A 2 -43.99 15.76 7.63
N LYS A 3 -43.49 16.45 6.59
CA LYS A 3 -42.89 15.77 5.42
C LYS A 3 -41.67 14.96 5.87
N PRO A 4 -41.51 13.70 5.44
CA PRO A 4 -40.30 12.95 5.68
C PRO A 4 -39.13 13.67 4.99
N SER A 5 -38.12 14.04 5.77
CA SER A 5 -36.89 14.63 5.25
C SER A 5 -36.21 13.59 4.36
N THR A 6 -36.09 13.90 3.06
CA THR A 6 -35.30 13.12 2.11
C THR A 6 -33.87 12.92 2.66
N PRO A 7 -33.32 11.70 2.61
CA PRO A 7 -31.97 11.45 3.08
C PRO A 7 -31.01 12.31 2.26
N LYS A 8 -30.26 13.20 2.93
CA LYS A 8 -29.22 14.01 2.30
C LYS A 8 -28.25 13.04 1.60
N THR A 9 -28.26 13.07 0.28
CA THR A 9 -27.26 12.40 -0.57
C THR A 9 -25.89 12.82 -0.05
N ARG A 10 -25.14 11.88 0.54
CA ARG A 10 -23.78 12.15 1.04
C ARG A 10 -23.00 12.72 -0.14
N SER A 11 -22.50 13.95 0.00
CA SER A 11 -21.64 14.53 -1.01
C SER A 11 -20.45 13.58 -1.22
N PRO A 12 -20.01 13.35 -2.47
CA PRO A 12 -18.84 12.52 -2.72
C PRO A 12 -17.67 13.13 -1.95
N LEU A 13 -17.08 12.34 -1.06
CA LEU A 13 -15.90 12.71 -0.29
C LEU A 13 -14.85 13.26 -1.27
N SER A 14 -14.28 14.43 -0.95
CA SER A 14 -13.28 15.18 -1.74
C SER A 14 -12.38 14.29 -2.61
N THR A 15 -12.42 14.51 -3.94
CA THR A 15 -11.69 13.82 -5.02
C THR A 15 -10.17 14.03 -5.03
N LYS A 16 -9.59 14.62 -3.98
CA LYS A 16 -8.14 14.87 -3.93
C LYS A 16 -7.39 13.61 -3.52
N PHE A 17 -6.44 13.23 -4.39
CA PHE A 17 -5.48 12.16 -4.13
C PHE A 17 -4.81 12.35 -2.77
N ASN A 18 -4.81 11.31 -1.96
CA ASN A 18 -4.30 11.34 -0.59
C ASN A 18 -3.32 10.17 -0.33
N PRO A 19 -2.66 10.12 0.83
CA PRO A 19 -1.67 9.07 1.11
C PRO A 19 -2.25 7.64 1.13
N ALA A 20 -3.54 7.46 1.44
CA ALA A 20 -4.17 6.15 1.39
C ALA A 20 -4.29 5.65 -0.07
N ASP A 21 -4.60 6.56 -1.01
CA ASP A 21 -4.58 6.26 -2.44
C ASP A 21 -3.17 5.91 -2.91
N ALA A 22 -2.16 6.68 -2.49
CA ALA A 22 -0.77 6.40 -2.83
C ALA A 22 -0.33 5.02 -2.36
N LEU A 23 -0.68 4.61 -1.13
CA LEU A 23 -0.37 3.27 -0.63
C LEU A 23 -1.09 2.19 -1.44
N PHE A 24 -2.37 2.40 -1.76
CA PHE A 24 -3.15 1.46 -2.57
C PHE A 24 -2.52 1.24 -3.96
N TYR A 25 -2.23 2.32 -4.68
CA TYR A 25 -1.62 2.24 -6.01
C TYR A 25 -0.19 1.72 -5.97
N THR A 26 0.54 1.96 -4.88
CA THR A 26 1.85 1.34 -4.67
C THR A 26 1.71 -0.17 -4.57
N GLY A 27 0.74 -0.66 -3.80
CA GLY A 27 0.43 -2.08 -3.73
C GLY A 27 0.05 -2.68 -5.08
N VAL A 28 -0.85 -2.01 -5.82
CA VAL A 28 -1.24 -2.45 -7.17
C VAL A 28 -0.04 -2.52 -8.11
N THR A 29 0.81 -1.49 -8.09
CA THR A 29 2.03 -1.45 -8.89
C THR A 29 2.98 -2.59 -8.52
N HIS A 30 3.12 -2.89 -7.23
CA HIS A 30 3.95 -4.00 -6.75
C HIS A 30 3.41 -5.38 -7.13
N CYS A 31 2.09 -5.52 -7.32
CA CYS A 31 1.49 -6.74 -7.87
C CYS A 31 1.65 -6.87 -9.39
N VAL A 32 1.51 -5.76 -10.13
CA VAL A 32 1.48 -5.77 -11.60
C VAL A 32 2.90 -5.78 -12.18
N LEU A 33 3.81 -4.97 -11.64
CA LEU A 33 5.15 -4.77 -12.20
C LEU A 33 5.95 -6.09 -12.33
N PRO A 34 5.92 -7.02 -11.34
CA PRO A 34 6.61 -8.30 -11.47
C PRO A 34 6.06 -9.19 -12.58
N LEU A 35 4.79 -9.03 -12.96
CA LEU A 35 4.18 -9.79 -14.06
C LEU A 35 4.56 -9.23 -15.43
N LEU A 36 4.83 -7.93 -15.50
CA LEU A 36 5.18 -7.23 -16.74
C LEU A 36 6.68 -7.32 -17.07
N LEU A 37 7.55 -7.26 -16.07
CA LEU A 37 9.00 -7.27 -16.28
C LEU A 37 9.53 -8.71 -16.36
N PRO A 38 10.12 -9.15 -17.49
CA PRO A 38 10.62 -10.53 -17.63
C PRO A 38 11.65 -10.93 -16.56
N THR A 39 12.45 -9.95 -16.10
CA THR A 39 13.45 -10.09 -15.03
C THR A 39 12.85 -10.44 -13.68
N LEU A 40 11.58 -10.12 -13.43
CA LEU A 40 10.85 -10.45 -12.21
C LEU A 40 9.82 -11.58 -12.44
N ARG A 41 9.22 -11.64 -13.64
CA ARG A 41 8.20 -12.62 -14.02
C ARG A 41 8.74 -14.03 -14.02
N ASN A 42 9.90 -14.26 -14.64
CA ASN A 42 10.48 -15.60 -14.75
C ASN A 42 10.84 -16.18 -13.36
N PRO A 43 11.50 -15.42 -12.46
CA PRO A 43 11.68 -15.83 -11.07
C PRO A 43 10.36 -16.11 -10.34
N LEU A 44 9.36 -15.24 -10.49
CA LEU A 44 8.06 -15.40 -9.84
C LEU A 44 7.33 -16.68 -10.27
N VAL A 45 7.27 -16.93 -11.58
CA VAL A 45 6.63 -18.14 -12.15
C VAL A 45 7.38 -19.40 -11.71
N SER A 46 8.71 -19.35 -11.69
CA SER A 46 9.53 -20.46 -11.19
C SER A 46 9.25 -20.75 -9.71
N LEU A 47 9.14 -19.71 -8.88
CA LEU A 47 8.82 -19.81 -7.47
C LEU A 47 7.40 -20.35 -7.22
N ILE A 48 6.40 -19.92 -8.01
CA ILE A 48 5.04 -20.45 -7.97
C ILE A 48 5.02 -21.95 -8.34
N ARG A 49 5.68 -22.33 -9.44
CA ARG A 49 5.73 -23.73 -9.91
C ARG A 49 6.47 -24.64 -8.93
N GLY A 50 7.46 -24.12 -8.21
CA GLY A 50 8.19 -24.84 -7.17
C GLY A 50 7.45 -24.98 -5.85
N GLY A 51 6.24 -24.43 -5.73
CA GLY A 51 5.52 -24.23 -4.48
C GLY A 51 6.02 -22.95 -3.81
N TYR A 52 5.15 -21.94 -3.70
CA TYR A 52 5.50 -20.55 -3.33
C TYR A 52 6.40 -20.43 -2.08
N PHE A 53 6.12 -21.25 -1.06
CA PHE A 53 6.91 -21.29 0.18
C PHE A 53 8.03 -22.35 0.14
N ASN A 54 7.90 -23.40 -0.67
CA ASN A 54 8.93 -24.44 -0.85
C ASN A 54 10.08 -23.97 -1.76
N GLY A 55 9.86 -22.98 -2.61
CA GLY A 55 10.92 -22.34 -3.40
C GLY A 55 11.95 -21.65 -2.51
N LEU A 56 11.51 -21.04 -1.40
CA LEU A 56 12.36 -20.32 -0.44
C LEU A 56 13.26 -21.24 0.41
N SER A 57 12.96 -22.54 0.52
CA SER A 57 13.86 -23.50 1.20
C SER A 57 14.96 -24.03 0.26
N LYS A 58 14.73 -24.00 -1.06
CA LYS A 58 15.73 -24.37 -2.09
C LYS A 58 16.67 -23.21 -2.44
N VAL A 59 16.33 -22.01 -2.00
CA VAL A 59 17.09 -20.77 -2.14
C VAL A 59 18.50 -20.93 -1.53
N VAL A 60 18.66 -21.64 -0.42
CA VAL A 60 19.98 -21.78 0.24
C VAL A 60 21.06 -22.44 -0.64
N SER A 61 20.70 -23.07 -1.76
CA SER A 61 21.61 -23.76 -2.68
C SER A 61 21.73 -23.12 -4.07
N ALA A 62 21.05 -22.00 -4.33
CA ALA A 62 21.07 -21.38 -5.66
C ALA A 62 22.16 -20.30 -5.80
N PRO A 63 22.59 -19.96 -7.04
CA PRO A 63 23.48 -18.82 -7.27
C PRO A 63 22.90 -17.53 -6.69
N THR A 64 23.74 -16.73 -6.04
CA THR A 64 23.36 -15.48 -5.34
C THR A 64 22.48 -14.54 -6.19
N ALA A 65 22.75 -14.42 -7.49
CA ALA A 65 21.95 -13.59 -8.39
C ALA A 65 20.51 -14.10 -8.58
N LEU A 66 20.32 -15.43 -8.70
CA LEU A 66 18.99 -16.04 -8.81
C LEU A 66 18.21 -15.89 -7.50
N LEU A 67 18.93 -15.94 -6.37
CA LEU A 67 18.37 -15.72 -5.05
C LEU A 67 17.81 -14.33 -4.85
N PHE A 68 18.59 -13.32 -5.21
CA PHE A 68 18.13 -11.94 -5.17
C PHE A 68 16.93 -11.72 -6.09
N ALA A 69 16.93 -12.30 -7.30
CA ALA A 69 15.81 -12.17 -8.22
C ALA A 69 14.50 -12.82 -7.70
N GLN A 70 14.59 -14.03 -7.16
CA GLN A 70 13.43 -14.74 -6.58
C GLN A 70 12.95 -14.08 -5.29
N SER A 71 13.86 -13.64 -4.42
CA SER A 71 13.54 -12.90 -3.19
C SER A 71 12.86 -11.57 -3.51
N ASN A 72 13.37 -10.82 -4.48
CA ASN A 72 12.74 -9.58 -4.94
C ASN A 72 11.34 -9.86 -5.49
N ALA A 73 11.19 -10.83 -6.38
CA ALA A 73 9.89 -11.19 -6.95
C ALA A 73 8.87 -11.62 -5.88
N PHE A 74 9.31 -12.39 -4.88
CA PHE A 74 8.51 -12.79 -3.72
C PHE A 74 8.07 -11.57 -2.92
N TRP A 75 9.00 -10.71 -2.52
CA TRP A 75 8.70 -9.54 -1.70
C TRP A 75 7.81 -8.55 -2.43
N PHE A 76 8.05 -8.29 -3.72
CA PHE A 76 7.16 -7.46 -4.55
C PHE A 76 5.72 -7.95 -4.50
N THR A 77 5.49 -9.26 -4.61
CA THR A 77 4.14 -9.82 -4.63
C THR A 77 3.48 -9.75 -3.25
N VAL A 78 4.19 -10.15 -2.20
CA VAL A 78 3.65 -10.16 -0.82
C VAL A 78 3.39 -8.74 -0.32
N THR A 79 4.34 -7.82 -0.50
CA THR A 79 4.15 -6.42 -0.10
C THR A 79 3.12 -5.73 -0.97
N GLY A 80 3.03 -6.08 -2.26
CA GLY A 80 1.99 -5.59 -3.16
C GLY A 80 0.59 -5.87 -2.62
N VAL A 81 0.30 -7.14 -2.31
CA VAL A 81 -1.00 -7.55 -1.74
C VAL A 81 -1.25 -6.85 -0.41
N ALA A 82 -0.25 -6.82 0.49
CA ALA A 82 -0.38 -6.18 1.79
C ALA A 82 -0.70 -4.69 1.68
N PHE A 83 -0.02 -3.95 0.80
CA PHE A 83 -0.23 -2.51 0.61
C PHE A 83 -1.54 -2.20 -0.12
N THR A 84 -1.99 -3.05 -1.05
CA THR A 84 -3.32 -2.90 -1.66
C THR A 84 -4.41 -3.02 -0.60
N ILE A 85 -4.34 -4.04 0.26
CA ILE A 85 -5.32 -4.23 1.34
C ILE A 85 -5.24 -3.08 2.35
N ALA A 86 -4.05 -2.73 2.81
CA ALA A 86 -3.85 -1.65 3.77
C ALA A 86 -4.29 -0.29 3.22
N GLY A 87 -3.95 0.03 1.97
CA GLY A 87 -4.38 1.25 1.29
C GLY A 87 -5.90 1.32 1.17
N ARG A 88 -6.56 0.20 0.80
CA ARG A 88 -8.02 0.15 0.74
C ARG A 88 -8.68 0.30 2.11
N ALA A 89 -8.13 -0.34 3.14
CA ALA A 89 -8.62 -0.20 4.50
C ALA A 89 -8.48 1.26 4.99
N LEU A 90 -7.37 1.93 4.68
CA LEU A 90 -7.16 3.34 4.98
C LEU A 90 -8.10 4.26 4.22
N GLN A 91 -8.39 3.98 2.94
CA GLN A 91 -9.41 4.72 2.18
C GLN A 91 -10.78 4.62 2.85
N CYS A 92 -11.19 3.40 3.25
CA CYS A 92 -12.44 3.20 3.98
C CYS A 92 -12.42 3.95 5.32
N TYR A 93 -11.31 3.89 6.07
CA TYR A 93 -11.15 4.63 7.33
C TYR A 93 -11.30 6.15 7.13
N VAL A 94 -10.57 6.73 6.18
CA VAL A 94 -10.64 8.17 5.88
C VAL A 94 -12.05 8.57 5.47
N ARG A 95 -12.74 7.75 4.67
CA ARG A 95 -14.11 8.00 4.24
C ARG A 95 -15.10 7.93 5.40
N ASP A 96 -15.06 6.85 6.16
CA ASP A 96 -16.10 6.53 7.13
C ASP A 96 -15.93 7.36 8.41
N VAL A 97 -14.69 7.51 8.89
CA VAL A 97 -14.40 8.39 10.03
C VAL A 97 -14.49 9.86 9.61
N GLY A 98 -14.08 10.19 8.38
CA GLY A 98 -14.18 11.53 7.83
C GLY A 98 -15.62 12.02 7.75
N ALA A 99 -16.53 11.14 7.32
CA ALA A 99 -17.96 11.47 7.24
C ALA A 99 -18.63 11.68 8.61
N LEU A 100 -18.06 11.13 9.69
CA LEU A 100 -18.63 11.18 11.04
C LEU A 100 -17.98 12.25 11.93
N SER A 101 -16.79 12.73 11.57
CA SER A 101 -15.99 13.62 12.40
C SER A 101 -16.15 15.09 11.97
N PRO A 102 -16.48 16.02 12.88
CA PRO A 102 -16.39 17.46 12.62
C PRO A 102 -14.94 17.96 12.55
N ARG A 103 -13.97 17.12 12.96
CA ARG A 103 -12.54 17.43 12.95
C ARG A 103 -11.83 16.78 11.75
N PRO A 104 -10.73 17.37 11.26
CA PRO A 104 -9.80 16.73 10.33
C PRO A 104 -9.45 15.30 10.80
N VAL A 105 -9.68 14.32 9.94
CA VAL A 105 -9.19 12.95 10.13
C VAL A 105 -7.74 12.88 9.71
N ARG A 106 -6.94 12.22 10.55
CA ARG A 106 -5.52 11.93 10.33
C ARG A 106 -5.33 10.43 10.21
N ILE A 107 -4.36 10.00 9.42
CA ILE A 107 -3.98 8.59 9.37
C ILE A 107 -3.32 8.21 10.71
N PRO A 108 -3.62 7.04 11.29
CA PRO A 108 -2.98 6.59 12.52
C PRO A 108 -1.46 6.59 12.39
N ARG A 109 -0.77 7.32 13.28
CA ARG A 109 0.70 7.50 13.23
C ARG A 109 1.47 6.19 13.27
N GLY A 110 0.94 5.15 13.93
CA GLY A 110 1.55 3.83 13.96
C GLY A 110 1.72 3.21 12.57
N ILE A 111 0.75 3.42 11.66
CA ILE A 111 0.83 2.92 10.28
C ILE A 111 1.91 3.68 9.50
N ALA A 112 1.97 5.00 9.68
CA ALA A 112 2.97 5.84 9.04
C ALA A 112 4.40 5.45 9.47
N TRP A 113 4.62 5.25 10.78
CA TRP A 113 5.91 4.78 11.30
C TRP A 113 6.26 3.36 10.85
N ALA A 114 5.27 2.46 10.76
CA ALA A 114 5.49 1.12 10.24
C ALA A 114 5.94 1.15 8.77
N LEU A 115 5.36 2.01 7.94
CA LEU A 115 5.80 2.19 6.54
C LEU A 115 7.20 2.79 6.44
N ILE A 116 7.54 3.75 7.30
CA ILE A 116 8.91 4.31 7.35
C ILE A 116 9.90 3.21 7.75
N ALA A 117 9.62 2.45 8.81
CA ALA A 117 10.49 1.38 9.27
C ALA A 117 10.66 0.30 8.20
N LEU A 118 9.57 -0.15 7.57
CA LEU A 118 9.61 -1.12 6.49
C LEU A 118 10.36 -0.59 5.26
N GLY A 119 10.17 0.69 4.92
CA GLY A 119 10.89 1.36 3.86
C GLY A 119 12.39 1.44 4.12
N ALA A 120 12.80 1.74 5.35
CA ALA A 120 14.21 1.80 5.76
C ALA A 120 14.87 0.42 5.69
N VAL A 121 14.23 -0.59 6.28
CA VAL A 121 14.73 -1.98 6.24
C VAL A 121 14.79 -2.50 4.81
N GLY A 122 13.72 -2.28 4.04
CA GLY A 122 13.63 -2.74 2.65
C GLY A 122 14.63 -2.05 1.73
N ALA A 123 14.89 -0.75 1.90
CA ALA A 123 15.89 -0.02 1.12
C ALA A 123 17.32 -0.48 1.45
N ALA A 124 17.61 -0.83 2.71
CA ALA A 124 18.90 -1.38 3.10
C ALA A 124 19.10 -2.82 2.59
N ALA A 125 18.07 -3.66 2.65
CA ALA A 125 18.15 -5.06 2.24
C ALA A 125 18.06 -5.25 0.71
N THR A 126 17.30 -4.40 0.02
CA THR A 126 17.00 -4.51 -1.42
C THR A 126 16.93 -3.11 -2.05
N PRO A 127 18.07 -2.48 -2.39
CA PRO A 127 18.09 -1.08 -2.82
C PRO A 127 17.25 -0.76 -4.09
N VAL A 128 17.00 -1.76 -4.94
CA VAL A 128 16.36 -1.61 -6.26
C VAL A 128 14.85 -1.87 -6.24
N SER A 129 14.28 -2.36 -5.13
CA SER A 129 12.88 -2.82 -5.06
C SER A 129 11.85 -1.72 -4.78
N GLY A 130 12.27 -0.44 -4.75
CA GLY A 130 11.33 0.68 -4.60
C GLY A 130 10.86 0.96 -3.17
N PHE A 131 11.41 0.28 -2.15
CA PHE A 131 11.09 0.53 -0.73
C PHE A 131 11.34 1.97 -0.27
N VAL A 132 12.19 2.72 -0.97
CA VAL A 132 12.38 4.16 -0.73
C VAL A 132 11.07 4.94 -0.90
N LEU A 133 10.15 4.48 -1.75
CA LEU A 133 8.82 5.10 -1.90
C LEU A 133 7.99 4.99 -0.61
N LEU A 134 8.19 3.95 0.20
CA LEU A 134 7.49 3.80 1.47
C LEU A 134 7.96 4.80 2.52
N LEU A 135 9.24 5.18 2.48
CA LEU A 135 9.76 6.26 3.34
C LEU A 135 9.01 7.56 3.04
N ALA A 136 8.96 7.94 1.76
CA ALA A 136 8.27 9.15 1.33
C ALA A 136 6.76 9.11 1.67
N GLN A 137 6.10 7.97 1.42
CA GLN A 137 4.68 7.80 1.72
C GLN A 137 4.39 7.85 3.22
N GLY A 138 5.18 7.16 4.04
CA GLY A 138 5.04 7.19 5.49
C GLY A 138 5.27 8.59 6.06
N SER A 139 6.29 9.30 5.57
CA SER A 139 6.52 10.71 5.95
C SER A 139 5.36 11.62 5.55
N TRP A 140 4.77 11.41 4.37
CA TRP A 140 3.59 12.15 3.95
C TRP A 140 2.37 11.84 4.83
N MET A 141 2.17 10.57 5.21
CA MET A 141 1.09 10.17 6.14
C MET A 141 1.20 10.84 7.50
N LEU A 142 2.41 11.10 8.01
CA LEU A 142 2.61 11.78 9.30
C LEU A 142 2.14 13.25 9.29
N THR A 143 2.18 13.88 8.12
CA THR A 143 1.89 15.31 7.95
C THR A 143 0.54 15.58 7.30
N TRP A 144 -0.12 14.54 6.77
CA TRP A 144 -1.38 14.66 6.07
C TRP A 144 -2.60 14.71 7.01
N GLU A 145 -3.54 15.59 6.68
CA GLU A 145 -4.83 15.71 7.35
C GLU A 145 -5.92 15.95 6.31
N SER A 146 -7.09 15.33 6.50
CA SER A 146 -8.27 15.60 5.68
C SER A 146 -8.90 16.96 6.00
N LYS A 147 -9.68 17.50 5.05
CA LYS A 147 -10.50 18.68 5.32
C LYS A 147 -11.65 18.33 6.27
N PRO A 148 -12.06 19.25 7.17
CA PRO A 148 -13.26 19.06 7.99
C PRO A 148 -14.52 19.09 7.11
N VAL A 149 -15.51 18.29 7.49
CA VAL A 149 -16.84 18.31 6.85
C VAL A 149 -17.53 19.63 7.19
N GLY A 150 -17.90 20.41 6.17
CA GLY A 150 -18.71 21.63 6.31
C GLY A 150 -18.03 22.97 6.02
N LYS A 151 -16.79 23.01 5.50
CA LYS A 151 -16.16 24.27 5.04
C LYS A 151 -16.49 24.68 3.60
N ASP A 152 -17.15 23.81 2.84
CA ASP A 152 -17.52 24.04 1.44
C ASP A 152 -19.05 23.91 1.21
N ALA A 153 -19.87 24.09 2.25
CA ALA A 153 -21.35 24.07 2.17
C ALA A 153 -21.94 25.46 2.44
#